data_AF-A0A925L7J6-F1
#
_entry.id   AF-A0A925L7J6-F1
#
_cell.length_a   1.000
_cell.length_b   1.000
_cell.length_c   1.000
_cell.angle_alpha   90.00
_cell.angle_beta   90.00
_cell.angle_gamma   90.00
#
_symmetry.space_group_name_H-M   'P 1'
#
loop_
_entity.id
_entity.type
_entity.pdbx_description
1 polymer ?
#
loop_
_entity_poly.entity_id
_entity_poly.type
_entity_poly.pdbx_seq_one_letter_code
_entity_poly.pdbx_strand_id
1 'polypeptide(L)'
;ASTTLVFGAAYTLWMVKRVYFGAVANEDVRALQDINAREYLMLALLAISVLVMGLYPKPFTDTMHVSVTELLKHVAISKLN
;
A
#
# COMPACT_ATOMS: atom_id res chain seq x y z
N ALA A 1 7.61 6.81 19.16
CA ALA A 1 6.88 5.64 18.66
C ALA A 1 7.12 5.49 17.15
N SER A 2 8.27 4.92 16.77
CA SER A 2 8.64 4.64 15.36
C SER A 2 9.02 3.18 15.15
N THR A 3 9.09 2.42 16.25
CA THR A 3 9.53 1.04 16.31
C THR A 3 8.69 0.11 15.42
N THR A 4 7.38 0.37 15.30
CA THR A 4 6.48 -0.39 14.43
C THR A 4 6.79 -0.20 12.95
N LEU A 5 7.06 1.04 12.51
CA LEU A 5 7.47 1.33 11.14
C LEU A 5 8.83 0.71 10.81
N VAL A 6 9.79 0.79 11.76
CA VAL A 6 11.13 0.21 11.58
C VAL A 6 11.06 -1.31 11.48
N PHE A 7 10.34 -1.99 12.39
CA PHE A 7 10.19 -3.44 12.32
C PHE A 7 9.39 -3.90 11.10
N GLY A 8 8.35 -3.17 10.70
CA GLY A 8 7.57 -3.47 9.50
C GLY A 8 8.44 -3.44 8.24
N ALA A 9 9.18 -2.35 8.03
CA ALA A 9 10.09 -2.22 6.90
C ALA A 9 11.21 -3.27 6.93
N ALA A 10 11.80 -3.52 8.10
CA ALA A 10 12.83 -4.54 8.28
C ALA A 10 12.34 -5.94 7.91
N TYR A 11 11.12 -6.31 8.31
CA TYR A 11 10.51 -7.59 7.96
C TYR A 11 10.27 -7.72 6.45
N THR A 12 9.72 -6.68 5.81
CA THR A 12 9.49 -6.68 4.36
C THR A 12 10.80 -6.84 3.58
N LEU A 13 11.86 -6.13 3.96
CA LEU A 13 13.18 -6.24 3.31
C LEU A 13 13.82 -7.62 3.52
N TRP A 14 13.74 -8.16 4.74
CA TRP A 14 14.25 -9.50 5.04
C TRP A 14 13.51 -10.58 4.23
N MET A 15 12.18 -10.47 4.12
CA MET A 15 11.35 -11.37 3.33
C MET A 15 11.71 -11.31 1.85
N VAL A 16 11.79 -10.10 1.26
CA VAL A 16 12.15 -9.93 -0.16
C VAL A 16 13.53 -10.53 -0.45
N LYS A 17 14.52 -10.27 0.41
CA LYS A 17 15.85 -10.88 0.29
C LYS A 17 15.79 -12.40 0.24
N ARG A 18 15.04 -13.01 1.17
CA ARG A 18 14.96 -14.47 1.30
C ARG A 18 14.20 -15.12 0.14
N VAL A 19 13.12 -14.50 -0.31
CA VAL A 19 12.21 -15.07 -1.33
C VAL A 19 12.76 -14.91 -2.75
N TYR A 20 13.27 -13.73 -3.09
CA TYR A 20 13.74 -13.47 -4.46
C TYR A 20 15.22 -13.81 -4.68
N PHE A 21 16.07 -13.61 -3.67
CA PHE A 21 17.53 -13.77 -3.80
C PHE A 21 18.07 -15.01 -3.06
N GLY A 22 17.20 -15.78 -2.41
CA GLY A 22 17.58 -17.03 -1.74
C GLY A 22 17.72 -18.20 -2.72
N ALA A 23 18.40 -19.27 -2.29
CA ALA A 23 18.44 -20.51 -3.05
C ALA A 23 17.02 -21.11 -3.15
N VAL A 24 16.68 -21.64 -4.33
CA VAL A 24 15.36 -22.26 -4.57
C VAL A 24 15.24 -23.51 -3.69
N ALA A 25 14.41 -23.42 -2.65
CA ALA A 25 14.27 -24.47 -1.65
C ALA A 25 13.24 -25.55 -2.02
N ASN A 26 12.36 -25.30 -3.01
CA ASN A 26 11.30 -26.23 -3.41
C ASN A 26 11.22 -26.34 -4.95
N GLU A 27 11.07 -27.55 -5.48
CA GLU A 27 11.03 -27.80 -6.93
C GLU A 27 9.79 -27.17 -7.60
N ASP A 28 8.68 -27.05 -6.86
CA ASP A 28 7.46 -26.37 -7.32
C ASP A 28 7.70 -24.88 -7.63
N VAL A 29 8.60 -24.23 -6.88
CA VAL A 29 8.95 -22.82 -7.10
C VAL A 29 9.84 -22.67 -8.35
N ARG A 30 10.58 -23.72 -8.71
CA ARG A 30 11.40 -23.75 -9.93
C ARG A 30 10.55 -23.95 -11.19
N ALA A 31 9.38 -24.57 -11.05
CA ALA A 31 8.42 -24.80 -12.13
C ALA A 31 7.42 -23.65 -12.32
N LEU A 32 7.47 -22.61 -11.49
CA LEU A 32 6.63 -21.42 -11.66
C LEU A 32 6.95 -20.74 -12.98
N GLN A 33 5.93 -20.62 -13.81
CA GLN A 33 6.00 -19.90 -15.07
C GLN A 33 6.00 -18.39 -14.82
N ASP A 34 6.72 -17.64 -15.66
CA ASP A 34 6.74 -16.19 -15.60
C ASP A 34 5.34 -15.58 -15.75
N ILE A 35 5.22 -14.33 -15.27
CA ILE A 35 3.97 -13.61 -15.23
C ILE A 35 3.36 -13.45 -16.64
N ASN A 36 2.05 -13.67 -16.75
CA ASN A 36 1.36 -13.53 -18.02
C ASN A 36 1.14 -12.05 -18.36
N ALA A 37 1.03 -11.71 -19.65
CA ALA A 37 0.84 -10.31 -20.10
C ALA A 37 -0.38 -9.61 -19.47
N ARG A 38 -1.46 -10.37 -19.21
CA ARG A 38 -2.66 -9.85 -18.52
C ARG A 38 -2.40 -9.52 -17.05
N GLU A 39 -1.67 -10.38 -16.35
CA GLU A 39 -1.31 -10.17 -14.94
C GLU A 39 -0.36 -8.97 -14.81
N TYR A 40 0.60 -8.85 -15.74
CA TYR A 40 1.47 -7.68 -15.82
C TYR A 40 0.67 -6.38 -16.01
N LEU A 41 -0.33 -6.36 -16.91
CA LEU A 41 -1.20 -5.20 -17.10
C LEU A 41 -1.95 -4.82 -15.81
N MET A 42 -2.48 -5.80 -15.08
CA MET A 42 -3.17 -5.55 -13.81
C MET A 42 -2.22 -4.97 -12.76
N LEU A 43 -1.02 -5.54 -12.60
CA LEU A 43 0.00 -5.03 -11.67
C LEU A 43 0.48 -3.64 -12.07
N ALA A 44 0.70 -3.38 -13.36
CA ALA A 44 1.11 -2.08 -13.86
C ALA A 44 0.05 -1.01 -13.59
N LEU A 45 -1.24 -1.33 -13.80
CA LEU A 45 -2.33 -0.40 -13.50
C LEU A 45 -2.40 -0.04 -12.01
N LEU A 46 -2.22 -1.02 -11.13
CA LEU A 46 -2.16 -0.79 -9.69
C LEU A 46 -0.94 0.05 -9.30
N ALA A 47 0.24 -0.25 -9.86
CA ALA A 47 1.45 0.52 -9.64
C ALA A 47 1.28 1.99 -10.05
N ILE A 48 0.68 2.25 -11.21
CA ILE A 48 0.36 3.61 -11.67
C ILE A 48 -0.58 4.30 -10.68
N SER A 49 -1.62 3.61 -10.21
CA SER A 49 -2.59 4.17 -9.26
C SER A 49 -1.93 4.57 -7.94
N VAL A 50 -1.02 3.73 -7.41
CA VAL A 50 -0.25 4.02 -6.19
C VAL A 50 0.72 5.19 -6.41
N LEU A 51 1.39 5.24 -7.56
CA LEU A 51 2.30 6.34 -7.90
C LEU A 51 1.55 7.67 -8.05
N VAL A 52 0.39 7.68 -8.72
CA VAL A 52 -0.46 8.87 -8.86
C VAL A 52 -0.90 9.36 -7.49
N MET A 53 -1.34 8.46 -6.61
CA MET A 53 -1.71 8.81 -5.23
C MET A 53 -0.52 9.36 -4.44
N GLY A 54 0.69 8.80 -4.62
CA GLY A 54 1.90 9.25 -3.93
C GLY A 54 2.42 10.61 -4.42
N LEU A 55 2.33 10.89 -5.73
CA LEU A 55 2.80 12.14 -6.35
C LEU A 55 1.78 13.28 -6.21
N TYR A 56 0.49 12.97 -6.35
CA TYR A 56 -0.59 13.96 -6.32
C TYR A 56 -1.77 13.45 -5.48
N PRO A 57 -1.70 13.57 -4.13
CA PRO A 57 -2.76 13.10 -3.24
C PRO A 57 -4.00 14.02 -3.19
N LYS A 58 -3.90 15.26 -3.69
CA LYS A 58 -4.96 16.29 -3.64
C LYS A 58 -6.37 15.79 -4.03
N PRO A 59 -6.60 15.07 -5.15
CA PRO A 59 -7.95 14.64 -5.52
C PRO A 59 -8.61 13.74 -4.48
N PHE A 60 -7.83 12.91 -3.78
CA PHE A 60 -8.33 12.10 -2.68
C PHE A 60 -8.56 12.94 -1.42
N THR A 61 -7.60 13.82 -1.08
CA THR A 61 -7.70 14.68 0.11
C THR A 61 -8.83 15.70 0.02
N ASP A 62 -9.04 16.31 -1.14
CA ASP A 62 -10.08 17.33 -1.37
C ASP A 62 -11.50 16.72 -1.23
N THR A 63 -11.69 15.49 -1.73
CA THR A 63 -12.95 14.76 -1.57
C THR A 63 -13.22 14.41 -0.10
N MET A 64 -12.18 14.05 0.66
CA MET A 64 -12.29 13.80 2.09
C MET A 64 -12.51 15.07 2.90
N HIS A 65 -12.04 16.22 2.44
CA HIS A 65 -12.06 17.47 3.20
C HIS A 65 -13.48 17.88 3.59
N VAL A 66 -14.43 17.85 2.66
CA VAL A 66 -15.84 18.21 2.92
C VAL A 66 -16.45 17.29 3.98
N SER A 67 -16.28 15.98 3.84
CA SER A 67 -16.79 14.99 4.80
C SER A 67 -16.15 15.14 6.18
N VAL A 68 -14.83 15.37 6.24
CA VAL A 68 -14.11 15.56 7.50
C VAL A 68 -14.51 16.87 8.18
N THR A 69 -14.67 17.97 7.43
CA THR A 69 -15.11 19.25 7.99
C THR A 69 -16.51 19.16 8.59
N GLU A 70 -17.45 18.50 7.91
CA GLU A 70 -18.80 18.29 8.47
C GLU A 70 -18.79 17.35 9.68
N LEU A 71 -17.98 16.29 9.68
CA LEU A 71 -17.80 15.44 10.85
C LEU A 71 -17.23 16.22 12.05
N LEU A 72 -16.22 17.06 11.82
CA LEU A 72 -15.63 17.89 12.88
C LEU A 72 -16.65 18.89 13.44
N LYS A 73 -17.47 19.53 12.59
CA LYS A 73 -18.57 20.41 13.05
C LYS A 73 -19.60 19.64 13.88
N HIS A 74 -20.01 18.46 13.43
CA HIS A 74 -20.98 17.63 14.14
C HIS A 74 -20.46 17.17 15.51
N VAL A 75 -19.20 16.74 15.57
CA VAL A 75 -18.55 16.33 16.83
C VAL A 75 -18.33 17.52 17.78
N ALA A 76 -18.00 18.71 17.25
CA ALA A 76 -17.82 19.93 18.04
C ALA A 76 -19.14 20.45 18.63
N ILE A 77 -20.26 20.32 17.92
CA ILE A 77 -21.60 20.70 18.40
C ILE A 77 -22.14 19.66 19.40
N SER A 78 -21.75 18.38 19.29
CA SER A 78 -22.27 17.27 20.11
C SER A 78 -21.71 17.19 21.55
N LYS A 79 -20.77 18.03 21.97
CA LYS A 79 -20.09 17.90 23.29
C LYS A 79 -20.07 19.15 24.17
N LEU A 80 -20.89 20.17 23.87
CA LEU A 80 -21.09 21.34 24.76
C LEU A 80 -22.57 21.73 24.87
N ASN A 81 -23.40 20.76 25.24
CA ASN A 81 -24.63 20.95 26.03
C ASN A 81 -24.90 19.68 26.83
#